data_AF-A0A7S2CHW5-F1
#
_entry.id   AF-A0A7S2CHW5-F1
#
_cell.length_a   1.000
_cell.length_b   1.000
_cell.length_c   1.000
_cell.angle_alpha   90.00
_cell.angle_beta   90.00
_cell.angle_gamma   90.00
#
_symmetry.space_group_name_H-M   'P 1'
#
loop_
_entity.id
_entity.type
_entity.pdbx_description
1 polymer ?
#
loop_
_entity_poly.entity_id
_entity_poly.type
_entity_poly.pdbx_seq_one_letter_code
_entity_poly.pdbx_strand_id
1 'polypeptide(L)'
;EPVARVVSSWLYKFTRGGDTRSFLEIIEEGENLVQKYLQCRKKYGKDYACPFEIFLSPPPHEHKDRISKSHIGKSLYVYQLESWFRQIPQEQFLIMTMETYYQDGAARYTEILQFIGVPSIGEGGFKDEKHLSRAALVHRNSAHPSKVSKEEVTDALRLRLGRIYQKPNCELDDLLGRKMGYCNETNH
;
A
#
# COMPACT_ATOMS: atom_id res chain seq x y z
N GLU A 1 -1.92 2.74 6.25
CA GLU A 1 -2.44 1.43 6.73
C GLU A 1 -3.07 0.60 5.60
N PRO A 2 -2.69 -0.69 5.40
CA PRO A 2 -3.18 -1.55 4.31
C PRO A 2 -4.69 -1.86 4.32
N VAL A 3 -5.30 -2.16 5.46
CA VAL A 3 -6.74 -2.51 5.59
C VAL A 3 -7.61 -1.32 5.15
N ALA A 4 -7.32 -0.12 5.64
CA ALA A 4 -7.99 1.12 5.29
C ALA A 4 -7.86 1.42 3.79
N ARG A 5 -6.73 1.07 3.16
CA ARG A 5 -6.55 1.21 1.71
C ARG A 5 -7.46 0.26 0.93
N VAL A 6 -7.67 -0.98 1.38
CA VAL A 6 -8.63 -1.91 0.75
C VAL A 6 -10.04 -1.35 0.85
N VAL A 7 -10.46 -0.96 2.06
CA VAL A 7 -11.79 -0.39 2.34
C VAL A 7 -12.03 0.85 1.48
N SER A 8 -11.11 1.81 1.53
CA SER A 8 -11.20 3.05 0.74
C SER A 8 -11.27 2.76 -0.76
N SER A 9 -10.45 1.83 -1.26
CA SER A 9 -10.47 1.44 -2.66
C SER A 9 -11.77 0.83 -3.10
N TRP A 10 -12.32 -0.08 -2.30
CA TRP A 10 -13.58 -0.75 -2.62
C TRP A 10 -14.73 0.24 -2.56
N LEU A 11 -14.86 1.00 -1.47
CA LEU A 11 -15.87 2.04 -1.33
C LEU A 11 -15.88 3.02 -2.51
N TYR A 12 -14.70 3.49 -2.94
CA TYR A 12 -14.59 4.40 -4.07
C TYR A 12 -15.11 3.81 -5.38
N LYS A 13 -14.71 2.57 -5.72
CA LYS A 13 -15.14 1.95 -6.99
C LYS A 13 -16.60 1.51 -6.94
N PHE A 14 -17.03 0.93 -5.83
CA PHE A 14 -18.40 0.45 -5.64
C PHE A 14 -19.41 1.59 -5.74
N THR A 15 -19.18 2.69 -5.02
CA THR A 15 -20.06 3.87 -5.06
C THR A 15 -20.12 4.58 -6.41
N ARG A 16 -19.11 4.37 -7.27
CA ARG A 16 -19.05 4.90 -8.64
C ARG A 16 -19.57 3.92 -9.70
N GLY A 17 -20.03 2.72 -9.30
CA GLY A 17 -20.43 1.66 -10.23
C GLY A 17 -19.29 1.03 -11.02
N GLY A 18 -18.03 1.29 -10.63
CA GLY A 18 -16.83 0.72 -11.25
C GLY A 18 -16.43 -0.65 -10.72
N ASP A 19 -17.10 -1.13 -9.67
CA ASP A 19 -16.99 -2.49 -9.15
C ASP A 19 -18.36 -2.88 -8.56
N THR A 20 -18.92 -4.01 -8.97
CA THR A 20 -20.25 -4.46 -8.50
C THR A 20 -20.16 -5.55 -7.44
N ARG A 21 -18.95 -6.01 -7.13
CA ARG A 21 -18.72 -7.07 -6.13
C ARG A 21 -18.89 -6.49 -4.73
N SER A 22 -19.48 -7.28 -3.84
CA SER A 22 -19.55 -7.04 -2.40
C SER A 22 -18.16 -6.96 -1.76
N PHE A 23 -18.11 -6.41 -0.55
CA PHE A 23 -16.86 -6.33 0.20
C PHE A 23 -16.31 -7.72 0.59
N LEU A 24 -17.19 -8.71 0.79
CA LEU A 24 -16.75 -10.09 1.06
C LEU A 24 -16.11 -10.72 -0.19
N GLU A 25 -16.75 -10.59 -1.35
CA GLU A 25 -16.26 -11.17 -2.60
C GLU A 25 -14.85 -10.66 -2.96
N ILE A 26 -14.60 -9.35 -2.82
CA ILE A 26 -13.26 -8.81 -3.11
C ILE A 26 -12.19 -9.26 -2.11
N ILE A 27 -12.58 -9.62 -0.88
CA ILE A 27 -11.68 -10.20 0.12
C ILE A 27 -11.35 -11.64 -0.24
N GLU A 28 -12.36 -12.45 -0.59
CA GLU A 28 -12.16 -13.85 -0.96
C GLU A 28 -11.32 -14.01 -2.23
N GLU A 29 -11.61 -13.21 -3.25
CA GLU A 29 -10.82 -13.17 -4.47
C GLU A 29 -9.36 -12.78 -4.17
N GLY A 30 -9.16 -11.67 -3.44
CA GLY A 30 -7.82 -11.18 -3.15
C GLY A 30 -7.03 -12.13 -2.24
N GLU A 31 -7.66 -12.79 -1.29
CA GLU A 31 -7.04 -13.82 -0.45
C GLU A 31 -6.58 -15.02 -1.28
N ASN A 32 -7.43 -15.51 -2.19
CA ASN A 32 -7.06 -16.59 -3.11
C ASN A 32 -5.85 -16.19 -3.99
N LEU A 33 -5.85 -14.97 -4.51
CA LEU A 33 -4.71 -14.44 -5.28
C LEU A 33 -3.42 -14.37 -4.45
N VAL A 34 -3.51 -13.89 -3.20
CA VAL A 34 -2.37 -13.88 -2.27
C VAL A 34 -1.86 -15.30 -2.05
N GLN A 35 -2.73 -16.27 -1.79
CA GLN A 35 -2.31 -17.66 -1.56
C GLN A 35 -1.63 -18.27 -2.78
N LYS A 36 -2.19 -18.09 -3.98
CA LYS A 36 -1.55 -18.52 -5.24
C LYS A 36 -0.17 -17.90 -5.41
N TYR A 37 -0.04 -16.59 -5.13
CA TYR A 37 1.24 -15.88 -5.20
C TYR A 37 2.27 -16.43 -4.21
N LEU A 38 1.87 -16.63 -2.95
CA LEU A 38 2.74 -17.19 -1.92
C LEU A 38 3.17 -18.63 -2.23
N GLN A 39 2.27 -19.45 -2.78
CA GLN A 39 2.59 -20.80 -3.24
C GLN A 39 3.59 -20.79 -4.39
N CYS A 40 3.42 -19.88 -5.37
CA CYS A 40 4.38 -19.67 -6.45
C CYS A 40 5.77 -19.35 -5.88
N ARG A 41 5.86 -18.34 -5.01
CA ARG A 41 7.13 -17.95 -4.35
C ARG A 41 7.77 -19.08 -3.55
N LYS A 42 6.96 -19.85 -2.82
CA LYS A 42 7.47 -20.99 -2.03
C LYS A 42 8.06 -22.06 -2.95
N LYS A 43 7.45 -22.29 -4.11
CA LYS A 43 7.87 -23.33 -5.05
C LYS A 43 9.09 -22.93 -5.88
N TYR A 44 9.18 -21.66 -6.30
CA TYR A 44 10.17 -21.20 -7.28
C TYR A 44 11.15 -20.15 -6.75
N GLY A 45 11.06 -19.78 -5.47
CA GLY A 45 11.91 -18.76 -4.85
C GLY A 45 11.38 -17.34 -5.05
N LYS A 46 12.17 -16.35 -4.58
CA LYS A 46 11.87 -14.91 -4.73
C LYS A 46 12.21 -14.37 -6.14
N ASP A 47 12.77 -15.20 -7.01
CA ASP A 47 13.32 -14.81 -8.30
C ASP A 47 12.24 -14.56 -9.38
N TYR A 48 12.69 -14.20 -10.59
CA TYR A 48 11.90 -13.82 -11.78
C TYR A 48 10.75 -14.76 -12.17
N ALA A 49 10.62 -15.92 -11.53
CA ALA A 49 9.52 -16.87 -11.73
C ALA A 49 8.15 -16.29 -11.31
N CYS A 50 8.06 -15.48 -10.24
CA CYS A 50 6.76 -15.00 -9.74
C CYS A 50 6.73 -13.45 -9.61
N PRO A 51 6.82 -12.67 -10.71
CA PRO A 51 6.81 -11.22 -10.66
C PRO A 51 5.46 -10.68 -10.15
N PHE A 52 5.50 -9.82 -9.13
CA PHE A 52 4.30 -9.28 -8.48
C PHE A 52 3.50 -8.32 -9.38
N GLU A 53 4.21 -7.50 -10.16
CA GLU A 53 3.63 -6.43 -10.99
C GLU A 53 2.87 -6.95 -12.20
N ILE A 54 3.40 -8.02 -12.81
CA ILE A 54 2.93 -8.58 -14.06
C ILE A 54 2.81 -10.09 -13.85
N PHE A 55 1.64 -10.57 -13.45
CA PHE A 55 1.26 -11.97 -13.66
C PHE A 55 1.02 -12.25 -15.15
N LEU A 56 1.98 -11.89 -15.99
CA LEU A 56 2.09 -12.19 -17.41
C LEU A 56 3.60 -12.19 -17.71
N SER A 57 4.22 -13.36 -17.67
CA SER A 57 5.49 -13.61 -18.36
C SER A 57 5.71 -15.13 -18.44
N PRO A 58 6.50 -15.59 -19.44
CA PRO A 58 6.34 -16.86 -20.17
C PRO A 58 6.69 -18.11 -19.31
N PRO A 59 6.64 -19.36 -19.84
CA PRO A 59 6.70 -20.59 -19.04
C PRO A 59 7.77 -20.60 -17.93
N PRO A 60 7.49 -21.27 -16.79
CA PRO A 60 6.57 -22.40 -16.66
C PRO A 60 5.22 -22.08 -15.99
N HIS A 61 4.74 -20.83 -15.98
CA HIS A 61 3.56 -20.47 -15.19
C HIS A 61 2.42 -19.87 -16.01
N GLU A 62 1.25 -20.51 -15.97
CA GLU A 62 -0.01 -19.94 -16.44
C GLU A 62 -0.64 -19.11 -15.32
N HIS A 63 -0.27 -17.84 -15.25
CA HIS A 63 -0.97 -16.88 -14.42
C HIS A 63 -1.66 -15.87 -15.31
N LYS A 64 -2.97 -15.71 -15.15
CA LYS A 64 -3.78 -14.72 -15.90
C LYS A 64 -4.22 -13.55 -15.02
N ASP A 65 -4.06 -13.66 -13.70
CA ASP A 65 -4.65 -12.77 -12.71
C ASP A 65 -3.67 -11.68 -12.27
N ARG A 66 -3.97 -10.39 -12.44
CA ARG A 66 -3.09 -9.30 -12.00
C ARG A 66 -3.32 -8.94 -10.53
N ILE A 67 -2.67 -9.66 -9.60
CA ILE A 67 -2.79 -9.39 -8.15
C ILE A 67 -2.53 -7.93 -7.79
N SER A 68 -1.53 -7.29 -8.40
CA SER A 68 -1.19 -5.87 -8.22
C SER A 68 -2.35 -4.91 -8.51
N LYS A 69 -3.34 -5.32 -9.31
CA LYS A 69 -4.55 -4.54 -9.64
C LYS A 69 -5.75 -4.85 -8.74
N SER A 70 -5.71 -5.94 -7.97
CA SER A 70 -6.78 -6.30 -7.03
C SER A 70 -6.83 -5.32 -5.85
N HIS A 71 -7.98 -5.25 -5.18
CA HIS A 71 -8.15 -4.39 -4.00
C HIS A 71 -7.17 -4.74 -2.89
N ILE A 72 -6.90 -6.04 -2.71
CA ILE A 72 -5.96 -6.55 -1.72
C ILE A 72 -4.52 -6.38 -2.20
N GLY A 73 -4.20 -6.88 -3.39
CA GLY A 73 -2.81 -6.97 -3.84
C GLY A 73 -2.08 -5.63 -3.92
N LYS A 74 -2.75 -4.53 -4.29
CA LYS A 74 -2.12 -3.20 -4.30
C LYS A 74 -1.62 -2.70 -2.93
N SER A 75 -2.05 -3.35 -1.84
CA SER A 75 -1.62 -3.03 -0.46
C SER A 75 -0.58 -4.01 0.08
N LEU A 76 -0.12 -4.99 -0.73
CA LEU A 76 1.01 -5.85 -0.40
C LEU A 76 2.32 -5.10 -0.73
N TYR A 77 2.70 -4.16 0.13
CA TYR A 77 3.80 -3.23 -0.16
C TYR A 77 5.16 -3.91 -0.27
N VAL A 78 5.46 -4.87 0.61
CA VAL A 78 6.75 -5.57 0.61
C VAL A 78 7.05 -6.21 -0.75
N TYR A 79 6.07 -6.87 -1.37
CA TYR A 79 6.26 -7.56 -2.63
C TYR A 79 6.41 -6.61 -3.82
N GLN A 80 5.79 -5.43 -3.74
CA GLN A 80 5.99 -4.36 -4.71
C GLN A 80 7.39 -3.76 -4.57
N LEU A 81 7.80 -3.43 -3.34
CA LEU A 81 9.11 -2.84 -3.08
C LEU A 81 10.26 -3.81 -3.38
N GLU A 82 10.13 -5.10 -3.05
CA GLU A 82 11.10 -6.12 -3.48
C GLU A 82 11.25 -6.14 -5.02
N SER A 83 10.16 -5.90 -5.77
CA SER A 83 10.22 -5.83 -7.24
C SER A 83 10.98 -4.59 -7.73
N TRP A 84 10.72 -3.44 -7.12
CA TRP A 84 11.39 -2.18 -7.43
C TRP A 84 12.88 -2.20 -7.02
N PHE A 85 13.20 -2.68 -5.83
CA PHE A 85 14.57 -2.70 -5.28
C PHE A 85 15.52 -3.62 -6.04
N ARG A 86 15.00 -4.55 -6.84
CA ARG A 86 15.82 -5.35 -7.78
C ARG A 86 16.32 -4.53 -8.97
N GLN A 87 15.67 -3.43 -9.30
CA GLN A 87 15.96 -2.63 -10.49
C GLN A 87 16.54 -1.25 -10.14
N ILE A 88 16.13 -0.71 -8.99
CA ILE A 88 16.48 0.63 -8.53
C ILE A 88 17.00 0.50 -7.09
N PRO A 89 18.18 1.02 -6.76
CA PRO A 89 18.72 0.95 -5.40
C PRO A 89 17.76 1.54 -4.34
N GLN A 90 17.72 0.93 -3.16
CA GLN A 90 16.75 1.28 -2.10
C GLN A 90 16.92 2.74 -1.64
N GLU A 91 18.15 3.25 -1.66
CA GLU A 91 18.50 4.63 -1.27
C GLU A 91 17.89 5.67 -2.22
N GLN A 92 17.45 5.27 -3.42
CA GLN A 92 16.71 6.11 -4.35
C GLN A 92 15.18 6.09 -4.10
N PHE A 93 14.75 5.57 -2.96
CA PHE A 93 13.35 5.63 -2.54
C PHE A 93 13.21 6.37 -1.21
N LEU A 94 12.37 7.41 -1.20
CA LEU A 94 11.81 7.94 0.02
C LEU A 94 10.47 7.27 0.31
N ILE A 95 10.43 6.45 1.37
CA ILE A 95 9.22 5.78 1.83
C ILE A 95 8.69 6.52 3.05
N MET A 96 7.40 6.83 3.06
CA MET A 96 6.73 7.45 4.20
C MET A 96 5.30 6.96 4.34
N THR A 97 4.74 7.13 5.54
CA THR A 97 3.35 6.81 5.82
C THR A 97 2.52 8.09 5.84
N MET A 98 1.26 7.99 5.40
CA MET A 98 0.35 9.13 5.51
C MET A 98 0.11 9.49 6.98
N GLU A 99 0.18 8.52 7.88
CA GLU A 99 0.06 8.68 9.33
C GLU A 99 1.14 9.62 9.87
N THR A 100 2.41 9.40 9.51
CA THR A 100 3.50 10.31 9.90
C THR A 100 3.38 11.68 9.24
N TYR A 101 2.91 11.73 7.99
CA TYR A 101 2.63 13.00 7.30
C TYR A 101 1.49 13.79 7.95
N TYR A 102 0.45 13.12 8.46
CA TYR A 102 -0.64 13.77 9.17
C TYR A 102 -0.23 14.30 10.54
N GLN A 103 0.75 13.67 11.18
CA GLN A 103 1.28 14.11 12.48
C GLN A 103 2.11 15.39 12.33
N ASP A 104 2.98 15.44 11.31
CA ASP A 104 3.81 16.61 11.04
C ASP A 104 4.10 16.76 9.54
N GLY A 105 3.15 17.39 8.83
CA GLY A 105 3.24 17.57 7.39
C GLY A 105 4.41 18.45 6.98
N ALA A 106 4.72 19.50 7.74
CA ALA A 106 5.80 20.43 7.41
C ALA A 106 7.18 19.75 7.49
N ALA A 107 7.42 18.94 8.53
CA ALA A 107 8.63 18.17 8.65
C ALA A 107 8.75 17.09 7.57
N ARG A 108 7.67 16.34 7.31
CA ARG A 108 7.69 15.31 6.25
C ARG A 108 7.86 15.91 4.85
N TYR A 109 7.28 17.08 4.60
CA TYR A 109 7.44 17.76 3.33
C TYR A 109 8.88 18.31 3.15
N THR A 110 9.51 18.79 4.23
CA THR A 110 10.94 19.11 4.22
C THR A 110 11.80 17.90 3.85
N GLU A 111 11.51 16.71 4.40
CA GLU A 111 12.20 15.47 4.06
C GLU A 111 12.06 15.13 2.56
N ILE A 112 10.87 15.33 1.97
CA ILE A 112 10.64 15.18 0.53
C ILE A 112 11.54 16.12 -0.28
N LEU A 113 11.55 17.41 0.07
CA LEU A 113 12.35 18.42 -0.63
C LEU A 113 13.85 18.09 -0.54
N GLN A 114 14.33 17.72 0.63
CA GLN A 114 15.72 17.30 0.83
C GLN A 114 16.08 16.07 -0.01
N PHE A 115 15.19 15.07 -0.05
CA PHE A 115 15.39 13.86 -0.84
C PHE A 115 15.52 14.14 -2.34
N ILE A 116 14.77 15.11 -2.87
CA ILE A 116 14.88 15.53 -4.28
C ILE A 116 15.95 16.61 -4.53
N GLY A 117 16.73 16.98 -3.49
CA GLY A 117 17.81 17.96 -3.60
C GLY A 117 17.35 19.43 -3.67
N VAL A 118 16.15 19.74 -3.18
CA VAL A 118 15.58 21.09 -3.17
C VAL A 118 15.64 21.69 -1.75
N PRO A 119 16.12 22.93 -1.56
CA PRO A 119 16.05 23.61 -0.27
C PRO A 119 14.60 23.79 0.21
N SER A 120 14.32 23.54 1.50
CA SER A 120 12.98 23.78 2.04
C SER A 120 12.69 25.27 2.24
N ILE A 121 13.70 26.08 2.61
CA ILE A 121 13.56 27.52 2.87
C ILE A 121 14.70 28.28 2.19
N GLY A 122 14.41 29.49 1.70
CA GLY A 122 15.39 30.40 1.12
C GLY A 122 15.40 30.37 -0.41
N GLU A 123 16.55 30.63 -1.01
CA GLU A 123 16.71 30.65 -2.46
C GLU A 123 16.38 29.28 -3.08
N GLY A 124 15.39 29.24 -3.98
CA GLY A 124 14.88 27.99 -4.58
C GLY A 124 13.90 27.19 -3.71
N GLY A 125 13.60 27.65 -2.49
CA GLY A 125 12.67 27.02 -1.56
C GLY A 125 11.46 27.90 -1.20
N PHE A 126 10.83 27.61 -0.06
CA PHE A 126 9.77 28.47 0.49
C PHE A 126 10.36 29.72 1.15
N LYS A 127 9.56 30.80 1.20
CA LYS A 127 9.98 32.06 1.81
C LYS A 127 10.32 31.92 3.31
N ASP A 128 9.52 31.14 4.03
CA ASP A 128 9.63 30.90 5.46
C ASP A 128 8.85 29.64 5.85
N GLU A 129 8.97 29.23 7.12
CA GLU A 129 8.29 28.05 7.68
C GLU A 129 6.76 28.10 7.57
N LYS A 130 6.16 29.30 7.61
CA LYS A 130 4.71 29.46 7.53
C LYS A 130 4.21 29.10 6.13
N HIS A 131 4.94 29.51 5.09
CA HIS A 131 4.59 29.16 3.71
C HIS A 131 4.79 27.67 3.43
N LEU A 132 5.88 27.08 3.92
CA LEU A 132 6.12 25.64 3.86
C LEU A 132 4.98 24.87 4.55
N SER A 133 4.65 25.24 5.79
CA SER A 133 3.61 24.57 6.58
C SER A 133 2.26 24.64 5.89
N ARG A 134 1.94 25.79 5.27
CA ARG A 134 0.70 25.96 4.49
C ARG A 134 0.67 25.05 3.26
N ALA A 135 1.78 24.93 2.54
CA ALA A 135 1.88 24.05 1.37
C ALA A 135 1.80 22.56 1.75
N ALA A 136 2.30 22.23 2.94
CA ALA A 136 2.27 20.87 3.48
C ALA A 136 0.89 20.46 4.05
N LEU A 137 -0.09 21.36 4.11
CA LEU A 137 -1.43 21.04 4.61
C LEU A 137 -2.10 19.98 3.74
N VAL A 138 -2.60 18.92 4.39
CA VAL A 138 -3.31 17.86 3.67
C VAL A 138 -4.76 18.22 3.46
N HIS A 139 -5.16 18.39 2.20
CA HIS A 139 -6.56 18.48 1.82
C HIS A 139 -7.13 17.07 1.60
N ARG A 140 -8.09 16.67 2.44
CA ARG A 140 -8.82 15.41 2.26
C ARG A 140 -9.99 15.64 1.31
N ASN A 141 -10.07 14.84 0.24
CA ASN A 141 -11.29 14.78 -0.57
C ASN A 141 -12.43 14.22 0.28
N SER A 142 -13.44 15.04 0.57
CA SER A 142 -14.67 14.66 1.27
C SER A 142 -15.62 13.92 0.32
N ALA A 143 -15.18 12.80 -0.24
CA ALA A 143 -16.11 11.85 -0.83
C ALA A 143 -16.91 11.22 0.32
N HIS A 144 -18.21 11.45 0.36
CA HIS A 144 -19.13 10.77 1.28
C HIS A 144 -19.66 9.51 0.59
N PRO A 145 -19.06 8.32 0.82
CA PRO A 145 -19.63 7.08 0.32
C PRO A 145 -21.02 6.87 0.90
N SER A 146 -21.92 6.25 0.12
CA SER A 146 -23.29 5.96 0.55
C SER A 146 -23.30 5.10 1.82
N LYS A 147 -24.35 5.23 2.64
CA LYS A 147 -24.49 4.53 3.92
C LYS A 147 -24.47 3.00 3.75
N VAL A 148 -25.13 2.51 2.70
CA VAL A 148 -25.23 1.08 2.34
C VAL A 148 -23.84 0.44 2.20
N SER A 149 -22.88 1.12 1.55
CA SER A 149 -21.54 0.57 1.37
C SER A 149 -20.74 0.46 2.66
N LYS A 150 -21.06 1.24 3.71
CA LYS A 150 -20.35 1.13 5.00
C LYS A 150 -20.79 -0.06 5.84
N GLU A 151 -22.04 -0.52 5.67
CA GLU A 151 -22.61 -1.63 6.44
C GLU A 151 -21.97 -2.98 6.06
N GLU A 152 -21.51 -3.13 4.81
CA GLU A 152 -20.75 -4.32 4.37
C GLU A 152 -19.36 -4.41 5.02
N VAL A 153 -18.78 -3.31 5.49
CA VAL A 153 -17.44 -3.27 6.08
C VAL A 153 -17.51 -3.59 7.57
N THR A 154 -17.67 -4.87 7.89
CA THR A 154 -17.74 -5.36 9.27
C THR A 154 -16.36 -5.49 9.92
N ASP A 155 -16.31 -5.48 11.25
CA ASP A 155 -15.07 -5.68 12.00
C ASP A 155 -14.47 -7.07 11.78
N ALA A 156 -15.31 -8.09 11.60
CA ALA A 156 -14.86 -9.43 11.24
C ALA A 156 -14.09 -9.45 9.90
N LEU A 157 -14.56 -8.70 8.90
CA LEU A 157 -13.88 -8.58 7.62
C LEU A 157 -12.60 -7.73 7.71
N ARG A 158 -12.58 -6.69 8.55
CA ARG A 158 -11.34 -5.94 8.86
C ARG A 158 -10.29 -6.83 9.52
N LEU A 159 -10.70 -7.66 10.49
CA LEU A 159 -9.81 -8.63 11.14
C LEU A 159 -9.30 -9.69 10.16
N ARG A 160 -10.14 -10.17 9.23
CA ARG A 160 -9.71 -11.06 8.14
C ARG A 160 -8.65 -10.40 7.26
N LEU A 161 -8.86 -9.14 6.86
CA LEU A 161 -7.84 -8.36 6.12
C LEU A 161 -6.54 -8.20 6.93
N GLY A 162 -6.64 -7.90 8.23
CA GLY A 162 -5.48 -7.82 9.12
C GLY A 162 -4.65 -9.09 9.10
N ARG A 163 -5.29 -10.27 9.17
CA ARG A 163 -4.61 -11.57 9.07
C ARG A 163 -3.93 -11.80 7.71
N ILE A 164 -4.56 -11.37 6.60
CA ILE A 164 -3.97 -11.47 5.26
C ILE A 164 -2.68 -10.64 5.17
N TYR A 165 -2.65 -9.45 5.76
CA TYR A 165 -1.49 -8.54 5.70
C TYR A 165 -0.45 -8.77 6.78
N GLN A 166 -0.75 -9.54 7.83
CA GLN A 166 0.11 -9.69 8.99
C GLN A 166 1.55 -10.05 8.60
N LYS A 167 1.73 -11.18 7.90
CA LYS A 167 3.06 -11.60 7.45
C LYS A 167 3.71 -10.61 6.49
N PRO A 168 3.05 -10.17 5.39
CA PRO A 168 3.60 -9.14 4.50
C PRO A 168 4.01 -7.83 5.19
N ASN A 169 3.30 -7.41 6.24
CA ASN A 169 3.63 -6.19 6.98
C ASN A 169 4.87 -6.36 7.85
N CYS A 170 5.09 -7.54 8.43
CA CYS A 170 6.32 -7.82 9.17
C CYS A 170 7.51 -7.94 8.22
N GLU A 171 7.34 -8.62 7.08
CA GLU A 171 8.37 -8.67 6.03
C GLU A 171 8.69 -7.27 5.46
N LEU A 172 7.72 -6.34 5.45
CA LEU A 172 7.95 -4.94 5.08
C LEU A 172 8.87 -4.23 6.07
N ASP A 173 8.63 -4.41 7.37
CA ASP A 173 9.47 -3.82 8.41
C ASP A 173 10.92 -4.33 8.30
N ASP A 174 11.09 -5.63 8.04
CA ASP A 174 12.39 -6.25 7.82
C ASP A 174 13.07 -5.70 6.56
N LEU A 175 12.34 -5.60 5.44
CA LEU A 175 12.85 -5.07 4.17
C LEU A 175 13.35 -3.62 4.31
N LEU A 176 12.65 -2.81 5.10
CA LEU A 176 12.97 -1.39 5.29
C LEU A 176 13.95 -1.14 6.43
N GLY A 177 14.27 -2.15 7.24
CA GLY A 177 15.09 -2.00 8.44
C GLY A 177 14.47 -1.10 9.51
N ARG A 178 13.15 -0.86 9.46
CA ARG A 178 12.43 -0.01 10.43
C ARG A 178 10.95 -0.38 10.51
N LYS A 179 10.36 -0.13 11.68
CA LYS A 179 8.93 -0.38 11.92
C LYS A 179 8.04 0.63 11.19
N MET A 180 7.12 0.13 10.37
CA MET A 180 6.11 0.93 9.67
C MET A 180 4.82 1.07 10.47
N GLY A 181 4.67 0.31 11.57
CA GLY A 181 3.50 0.33 12.43
C GLY A 181 2.31 -0.50 11.93
N TYR A 182 2.54 -1.40 10.95
CA TYR A 182 1.50 -2.27 10.39
C TYR A 182 1.66 -3.75 10.76
N CYS A 183 2.85 -4.16 11.20
CA CYS A 183 3.09 -5.50 11.75
C CYS A 183 2.61 -5.52 13.20
N ASN A 184 1.56 -6.30 13.50
CA ASN A 184 1.10 -6.52 14.87
C ASN A 184 1.67 -7.84 15.37
N GLU A 185 2.83 -7.85 16.03
CA GLU A 185 3.42 -9.08 16.59
C GLU A 185 2.55 -9.77 17.66
N THR A 186 1.51 -9.08 18.14
CA THR A 186 0.54 -9.57 19.11
C THR A 186 -0.64 -10.26 18.42
N ASN A 187 -0.52 -11.57 18.16
CA ASN A 187 -1.60 -12.57 18.21
C ASN A 187 -1.02 -13.95 17.91
N HIS A 188 -0.37 -14.54 18.92
CA HIS A 188 -0.16 -15.99 19.02
C HIS A 188 -1.03 -16.52 20.17
#